data_AF-A0ABD1BW05-F1
#
_entry.id   AF-A0ABD1BW05-F1
#
_cell.length_a   1.000
_cell.length_b   1.000
_cell.length_c   1.000
_cell.angle_alpha   90.00
_cell.angle_beta   90.00
_cell.angle_gamma   90.00
#
_symmetry.space_group_name_H-M   'P 1'
#
loop_
_entity.id
_entity.type
_entity.pdbx_description
1 polymer ?
#
loop_
_entity_poly.entity_id
_entity_poly.type
_entity_poly.pdbx_seq_one_letter_code
_entity_poly.pdbx_strand_id
1 'polypeptide(L)'
;MAAAGCRVAFLTDETYSQSNITKPEMFYRKGYATVQLRWFIDMSHKMSVDTGVCYSIYLDQSGYSYSNYEACICRYGNYSERSFRSCLCNSGYRGNPYLPSGCTDIDECEGPNPCGKGEYCKNILGSFSCKSKRDKTLPIVLGISLGFGLLVLATGAWWLYKFIRKQMEIKRKKKFFKRNGGLLLQQQLISNKGSVEKTRVFSSKELEKATENFSVNRVLGQGGQGTVYKGMLVDGKIVAVKKSKVVDEDKLEEFINEVVILSQINHRNIVKLLGCCLETEVPVLVYEFIPNGNLFEHLHHDDESDDYTMATWEMRMGIFVDIAGALSYLHSAASFPIYHRDIKSTNIMLDEKYRAKVSDFGTSRSVTIDHTHLTTVVAGTVGYVDPEYFQSSQFTDKSDVYSFGVVLVELITGEKPISFLRSDENRTLATYFILAMKESKLSSIIDARIKDNCNLEQIIAVANLARRCLNLNGKKRPNMREVSTELERI
;
A
#
# COMPACT_ATOMS: atom_id res chain seq x y z
N MET A 1 25.83 -90.22 -59.65
CA MET A 1 24.47 -90.71 -59.34
C MET A 1 24.57 -91.93 -58.44
N ALA A 2 24.27 -91.74 -57.15
CA ALA A 2 23.85 -92.78 -56.22
C ALA A 2 23.02 -92.04 -55.16
N ALA A 3 21.71 -92.29 -55.14
CA ALA A 3 20.79 -91.64 -54.21
C ALA A 3 21.12 -92.08 -52.77
N ALA A 4 21.71 -91.18 -51.98
CA ALA A 4 21.82 -91.38 -50.54
C ALA A 4 20.42 -91.21 -49.94
N GLY A 5 19.65 -92.30 -49.91
CA GLY A 5 18.36 -92.36 -49.22
C GLY A 5 18.53 -92.13 -47.72
N CYS A 6 17.57 -91.44 -47.11
CA CYS A 6 17.47 -91.24 -45.67
C CYS A 6 17.61 -92.58 -44.93
N ARG A 7 18.57 -92.69 -44.00
CA ARG A 7 18.84 -93.93 -43.26
C ARG A 7 18.14 -94.03 -41.92
N VAL A 8 17.67 -92.90 -41.35
CA VAL A 8 17.03 -92.85 -40.03
C VAL A 8 15.99 -91.74 -40.00
N ALA A 9 14.83 -92.00 -39.41
CA ALA A 9 13.78 -91.00 -39.15
C ALA A 9 13.53 -90.93 -37.63
N PHE A 10 13.37 -89.72 -37.11
CA PHE A 10 13.07 -89.46 -35.71
C PHE A 10 11.67 -88.83 -35.58
N LEU A 11 10.96 -89.24 -34.53
CA LEU A 11 9.67 -88.69 -34.15
C LEU A 11 9.85 -87.30 -33.52
N THR A 12 9.10 -86.31 -34.00
CA THR A 12 9.06 -84.95 -33.43
C THR A 12 7.63 -84.40 -33.47
N ASP A 13 7.31 -83.58 -32.47
CA ASP A 13 6.08 -82.80 -32.35
C ASP A 13 6.22 -81.37 -32.93
N GLU A 14 7.42 -80.96 -33.33
CA GLU A 14 7.67 -79.64 -33.94
C GLU A 14 7.27 -79.60 -35.42
N THR A 15 6.48 -78.60 -35.81
CA THR A 15 6.08 -78.35 -37.20
C THR A 15 7.11 -77.51 -37.94
N TYR A 16 7.87 -78.13 -38.83
CA TYR A 16 8.65 -77.39 -39.85
C TYR A 16 7.74 -76.99 -41.02
N SER A 17 7.27 -75.74 -41.03
CA SER A 17 6.58 -75.13 -42.17
C SER A 17 7.57 -74.43 -43.09
N GLN A 18 7.29 -74.41 -44.40
CA GLN A 18 8.09 -73.76 -45.44
C GLN A 18 8.25 -72.24 -45.19
N SER A 19 7.36 -71.64 -44.38
CA SER A 19 7.43 -70.25 -43.91
C SER A 19 8.48 -69.99 -42.83
N ASN A 20 8.94 -71.01 -42.10
CA ASN A 20 9.95 -70.90 -41.03
C ASN A 20 11.38 -71.25 -41.52
N ILE A 21 11.57 -71.55 -42.80
CA ILE A 21 12.84 -72.00 -43.35
C ILE A 21 13.49 -70.86 -44.15
N THR A 22 14.42 -70.15 -43.52
CA THR A 22 15.22 -69.13 -44.20
C THR A 22 16.44 -69.71 -44.93
N LYS A 23 16.83 -70.97 -44.68
CA LYS A 23 18.01 -71.63 -45.27
C LYS A 23 17.80 -73.14 -45.54
N PRO A 24 17.35 -73.54 -46.75
CA PRO A 24 17.08 -74.95 -47.10
C PRO A 24 18.31 -75.86 -47.06
N GLU A 25 19.49 -75.30 -47.30
CA GLU A 25 20.81 -75.96 -47.32
C GLU A 25 21.11 -76.79 -46.05
N MET A 26 20.58 -76.37 -44.88
CA MET A 26 20.87 -77.02 -43.61
C MET A 26 20.23 -78.42 -43.48
N PHE A 27 19.15 -78.70 -44.21
CA PHE A 27 18.47 -80.00 -44.11
C PHE A 27 19.28 -81.13 -44.75
N TYR A 28 19.92 -80.86 -45.89
CA TYR A 28 20.78 -81.86 -46.55
C TYR A 28 22.02 -82.22 -45.72
N ARG A 29 22.54 -81.29 -44.91
CA ARG A 29 23.69 -81.55 -44.02
C ARG A 29 23.36 -82.41 -42.80
N LYS A 30 22.11 -82.40 -42.32
CA LYS A 30 21.72 -83.14 -41.09
C LYS A 30 21.72 -84.66 -41.29
N GLY A 31 21.58 -85.15 -42.52
CA GLY A 31 21.66 -86.59 -42.83
C GLY A 31 20.43 -87.42 -42.39
N TYR A 32 19.43 -86.77 -41.79
CA TYR A 32 18.13 -87.35 -41.44
C TYR A 32 17.00 -86.41 -41.87
N ALA A 33 15.83 -86.97 -42.16
CA ALA A 33 14.60 -86.23 -42.36
C ALA A 33 13.70 -86.41 -41.12
N THR A 34 13.17 -85.31 -40.62
CA THR A 34 12.10 -85.33 -39.61
C THR A 34 10.78 -85.56 -40.30
N VAL A 35 10.06 -86.61 -39.87
CA VAL A 35 8.75 -86.94 -40.41
C VAL A 35 7.74 -86.67 -39.31
N GLN A 36 6.78 -85.77 -39.56
CA GLN A 36 5.71 -85.53 -38.60
C GLN A 36 4.76 -86.73 -38.61
N LEU A 37 4.68 -87.45 -37.50
CA LEU A 37 3.63 -88.43 -37.30
C LEU A 37 2.34 -87.69 -36.96
N ARG A 38 1.44 -87.62 -37.94
CA ARG A 38 0.09 -87.17 -37.69
C ARG A 38 -0.71 -88.34 -37.14
N TRP A 39 -1.30 -88.12 -35.99
CA TRP A 39 -2.31 -88.99 -35.42
C TRP A 39 -3.67 -88.33 -35.62
N PHE A 40 -4.69 -89.15 -35.78
CA PHE A 40 -6.06 -88.70 -35.92
C PHE A 40 -6.93 -89.54 -34.99
N ILE A 41 -8.05 -88.96 -34.57
CA ILE A 41 -9.06 -89.70 -33.83
C ILE A 41 -9.97 -90.35 -34.86
N ASP A 42 -10.08 -91.68 -34.81
CA ASP A 42 -11.01 -92.46 -35.62
C ASP A 42 -12.43 -92.26 -35.08
N MET A 43 -13.35 -91.80 -35.93
CA MET A 43 -14.72 -91.44 -35.58
C MET A 43 -15.73 -92.51 -36.03
N SER A 44 -15.27 -93.65 -36.55
CA SER A 44 -16.12 -94.72 -37.09
C SER A 44 -17.02 -95.39 -36.05
N HIS A 45 -16.60 -95.43 -34.78
CA HIS A 45 -17.48 -95.77 -33.67
C HIS A 45 -18.14 -94.49 -33.14
N LYS A 46 -19.48 -94.39 -33.19
CA LYS A 46 -20.27 -93.26 -32.67
C LYS A 46 -20.17 -93.09 -31.13
N MET A 47 -18.97 -93.00 -30.57
CA MET A 47 -18.77 -92.38 -29.27
C MET A 47 -18.95 -90.88 -29.48
N SER A 48 -19.92 -90.31 -28.77
CA SER A 48 -19.99 -88.88 -28.52
C SER A 48 -18.77 -88.48 -27.70
N VAL A 49 -17.63 -88.31 -28.38
CA VAL A 49 -16.44 -87.73 -27.79
C VAL A 49 -16.70 -86.22 -27.77
N ASP A 50 -17.51 -85.79 -26.80
CA ASP A 50 -17.64 -84.40 -26.37
C ASP A 50 -16.37 -84.01 -25.59
N THR A 51 -15.22 -84.23 -26.22
CA THR A 51 -13.97 -83.71 -25.71
C THR A 51 -13.92 -82.28 -26.16
N GLY A 52 -13.77 -81.35 -25.22
CA GLY A 52 -13.42 -79.93 -25.42
C GLY A 52 -12.09 -79.69 -26.15
N VAL A 53 -11.74 -80.58 -27.10
CA VAL A 53 -10.64 -80.55 -28.05
C VAL A 53 -10.88 -79.42 -29.02
N CYS A 54 -9.90 -78.52 -29.06
CA CYS A 54 -9.93 -77.29 -29.82
C CYS A 54 -11.01 -76.28 -29.39
N TYR A 55 -11.23 -76.16 -28.07
CA TYR A 55 -11.89 -75.01 -27.48
C TYR A 55 -10.89 -74.22 -26.62
N SER A 56 -10.82 -72.91 -26.83
CA SER A 56 -10.15 -72.00 -25.89
C SER A 56 -11.11 -71.67 -24.75
N ILE A 57 -10.77 -72.05 -23.52
CA ILE A 57 -11.51 -71.57 -22.33
C ILE A 57 -10.87 -70.25 -21.89
N TYR A 58 -11.55 -69.14 -22.13
CA TYR A 58 -11.27 -67.90 -21.39
C TYR A 58 -12.10 -67.91 -20.11
N LEU A 59 -11.44 -67.72 -18.97
CA LEU A 59 -12.12 -67.47 -17.70
C LEU A 59 -12.65 -66.04 -17.71
N ASP A 60 -13.88 -65.85 -18.18
CA ASP A 60 -14.67 -64.66 -17.84
C ASP A 60 -15.73 -65.04 -16.80
N GLN A 61 -16.03 -64.12 -15.87
CA GLN A 61 -16.71 -64.36 -14.58
C GLN A 61 -18.20 -64.72 -14.68
N SER A 62 -18.70 -65.20 -15.82
CA SER A 62 -20.14 -65.31 -16.08
C SER A 62 -20.54 -66.49 -16.98
N GLY A 63 -20.10 -67.70 -16.65
CA GLY A 63 -20.70 -68.93 -17.19
C GLY A 63 -20.32 -69.25 -18.63
N TYR A 64 -20.11 -70.54 -18.90
CA TYR A 64 -19.63 -71.10 -20.17
C TYR A 64 -20.30 -70.47 -21.40
N SER A 65 -19.52 -69.71 -22.17
CA SER A 65 -19.89 -69.18 -23.48
C SER A 65 -18.94 -69.74 -24.54
N TYR A 66 -19.52 -70.42 -25.53
CA TYR A 66 -18.79 -71.02 -26.66
C TYR A 66 -18.69 -70.00 -27.80
N SER A 67 -17.47 -69.57 -28.18
CA SER A 67 -17.25 -69.02 -29.52
C SER A 67 -15.80 -69.12 -30.04
N ASN A 68 -15.74 -69.37 -31.35
CA ASN A 68 -14.72 -69.17 -32.39
C ASN A 68 -13.30 -69.77 -32.28
N TYR A 69 -13.12 -70.88 -33.03
CA TYR A 69 -12.04 -71.37 -33.92
C TYR A 69 -10.69 -70.62 -34.13
N GLU A 70 -10.24 -69.69 -33.28
CA GLU A 70 -9.04 -68.89 -33.59
C GLU A 70 -7.71 -69.49 -33.13
N ALA A 71 -7.66 -70.24 -32.02
CA ALA A 71 -6.40 -70.81 -31.52
C ALA A 71 -5.99 -72.13 -32.22
N CYS A 72 -6.95 -72.84 -32.81
CA CYS A 72 -6.74 -74.13 -33.45
C CYS A 72 -7.82 -74.42 -34.49
N ILE A 73 -7.51 -75.33 -35.41
CA ILE A 73 -8.42 -75.77 -36.46
C ILE A 73 -8.43 -77.30 -36.52
N CYS A 74 -9.62 -77.88 -36.61
CA CYS A 74 -9.80 -79.30 -36.85
C CYS A 74 -10.31 -79.54 -38.27
N ARG A 75 -9.65 -80.44 -38.99
CA ARG A 75 -10.07 -80.92 -40.30
C ARG A 75 -10.69 -82.30 -40.15
N TYR A 76 -11.76 -82.53 -40.91
CA TYR A 76 -12.45 -83.80 -41.01
C TYR A 76 -12.16 -84.39 -42.40
N GLY A 77 -11.89 -85.68 -42.45
CA GLY A 77 -11.65 -86.38 -43.70
C GLY A 77 -12.10 -87.83 -43.62
N ASN A 78 -12.27 -88.45 -44.79
CA ASN A 78 -12.49 -89.88 -44.90
C ASN A 78 -11.32 -90.50 -45.64
N TYR A 79 -10.70 -91.52 -45.05
CA TYR A 79 -9.64 -92.28 -45.71
C TYR A 79 -9.92 -93.77 -45.51
N SER A 80 -9.98 -94.52 -46.62
CA SER A 80 -10.25 -95.97 -46.61
C SER A 80 -11.47 -96.37 -45.76
N GLU A 81 -12.63 -95.73 -46.04
CA GLU A 81 -13.93 -95.96 -45.36
C GLU A 81 -13.99 -95.60 -43.87
N ARG A 82 -12.95 -94.97 -43.31
CA ARG A 82 -12.94 -94.46 -41.93
C ARG A 82 -13.00 -92.94 -41.91
N SER A 83 -13.85 -92.40 -41.06
CA SER A 83 -13.92 -90.97 -40.77
C SER A 83 -12.89 -90.61 -39.72
N PHE A 84 -12.09 -89.57 -39.95
CA PHE A 84 -11.08 -89.12 -39.01
C PHE A 84 -11.14 -87.61 -38.74
N ARG A 85 -10.74 -87.23 -37.52
CA ARG A 85 -10.56 -85.83 -37.10
C ARG A 85 -9.09 -85.55 -36.79
N SER A 86 -8.52 -84.54 -37.45
CA SER A 86 -7.15 -84.07 -37.21
C SER A 86 -7.15 -82.58 -36.85
N CYS A 87 -6.60 -82.23 -35.69
CA CYS A 87 -6.56 -80.87 -35.18
C CYS A 87 -5.12 -80.34 -35.13
N LEU A 88 -4.95 -79.06 -35.39
CA LEU A 88 -3.67 -78.34 -35.34
C LEU A 88 -3.87 -76.96 -34.71
N CYS A 89 -2.90 -76.46 -33.94
CA CYS A 89 -2.90 -75.06 -33.48
C CYS A 89 -2.73 -74.12 -34.68
N ASN A 90 -3.46 -73.00 -34.68
CA ASN A 90 -3.34 -71.99 -35.73
C ASN A 90 -1.99 -71.26 -35.63
N SER A 91 -1.63 -70.54 -36.69
CA SER A 91 -0.43 -69.68 -36.70
C SER A 91 -0.50 -68.67 -35.54
N GLY A 92 0.62 -68.47 -34.84
CA GLY A 92 0.66 -67.64 -33.62
C GLY A 92 0.38 -68.41 -32.32
N TYR A 93 0.03 -69.70 -32.40
CA TYR A 93 -0.21 -70.56 -31.23
C TYR A 93 0.70 -71.80 -31.23
N ARG A 94 1.08 -72.27 -30.04
CA ARG A 94 1.89 -73.49 -29.83
C ARG A 94 1.23 -74.42 -28.82
N GLY A 95 1.51 -75.72 -28.94
CA GLY A 95 1.08 -76.75 -27.98
C GLY A 95 0.25 -77.85 -28.62
N ASN A 96 -0.59 -78.53 -27.83
CA ASN A 96 -1.31 -79.72 -28.25
C ASN A 96 -2.83 -79.43 -28.39
N PRO A 97 -3.39 -79.40 -29.60
CA PRO A 97 -4.79 -79.03 -29.84
C PRO A 97 -5.81 -80.04 -29.28
N TYR A 98 -5.35 -81.21 -28.84
CA TYR A 98 -6.19 -82.26 -28.28
C TYR A 98 -6.33 -82.22 -26.76
N LEU A 99 -5.66 -81.28 -26.09
CA LEU A 99 -5.83 -81.01 -24.66
C LEU A 99 -6.74 -79.78 -24.46
N PRO A 100 -7.53 -79.70 -23.38
CA PRO A 100 -8.25 -78.49 -23.00
C PRO A 100 -7.27 -77.32 -22.85
N SER A 101 -7.52 -76.20 -23.53
CA SER A 101 -6.59 -75.04 -23.61
C SER A 101 -5.16 -75.40 -24.07
N GLY A 102 -5.01 -76.48 -24.83
CA GLY A 102 -3.69 -76.98 -25.19
C GLY A 102 -2.95 -76.17 -26.26
N CYS A 103 -3.64 -75.31 -27.03
CA CYS A 103 -3.00 -74.31 -27.88
C CYS A 103 -2.88 -72.99 -27.12
N THR A 104 -1.64 -72.65 -26.79
CA THR A 104 -1.25 -71.43 -26.06
C THR A 104 -0.71 -70.38 -27.03
N ASP A 105 -1.05 -69.12 -26.78
CA ASP A 105 -0.54 -67.97 -27.53
C ASP A 105 0.99 -67.91 -27.45
N ILE A 106 1.64 -67.57 -28.57
CA ILE A 106 3.08 -67.34 -28.62
C ILE A 106 3.32 -65.86 -28.36
N ASP A 107 3.96 -65.50 -27.25
CA ASP A 107 4.39 -64.11 -27.06
C ASP A 107 5.57 -63.80 -27.97
N GLU A 108 5.30 -63.21 -29.15
CA GLU A 108 6.37 -62.85 -30.08
C GLU A 108 7.25 -61.68 -29.58
N CYS A 109 6.87 -61.03 -28.48
CA CYS A 109 7.63 -59.96 -27.84
C CYS A 109 8.60 -60.46 -26.75
N GLU A 110 8.52 -61.72 -26.29
CA GLU A 110 9.49 -62.31 -25.33
C GLU A 110 10.86 -62.67 -25.97
N GLY A 111 10.98 -62.56 -27.30
CA GLY A 111 12.19 -62.83 -28.08
C GLY A 111 12.90 -61.59 -28.64
N PRO A 112 13.71 -61.74 -29.71
CA PRO A 112 14.24 -60.60 -30.45
C PRO A 112 13.08 -59.76 -30.97
N ASN A 113 13.04 -58.48 -30.59
CA ASN A 113 11.92 -57.58 -30.94
C ASN A 113 11.62 -57.65 -32.46
N PRO A 114 10.44 -58.16 -32.86
CA PRO A 114 10.09 -58.29 -34.27
C PRO A 114 9.80 -56.93 -34.93
N CYS A 115 9.64 -55.87 -34.14
CA CYS A 115 9.39 -54.51 -34.63
C CYS A 115 10.67 -53.76 -35.03
N GLY A 116 10.54 -52.83 -35.97
CA GLY A 116 11.65 -52.00 -36.46
C GLY A 116 12.19 -51.02 -35.41
N LYS A 117 13.38 -50.44 -35.68
CA LYS A 117 13.97 -49.40 -34.81
C LYS A 117 12.99 -48.24 -34.59
N GLY A 118 12.62 -47.96 -33.34
CA GLY A 118 11.76 -46.84 -32.95
C GLY A 118 10.34 -47.23 -32.51
N GLU A 119 9.99 -48.52 -32.62
CA GLU A 119 8.70 -49.06 -32.21
C GLU A 119 8.86 -49.99 -30.99
N TYR A 120 7.79 -50.15 -30.22
CA TYR A 120 7.70 -51.18 -29.19
C TYR A 120 6.68 -52.24 -29.59
N CYS A 121 7.03 -53.50 -29.34
CA CYS A 121 6.18 -54.66 -29.57
C CYS A 121 5.12 -54.75 -28.47
N LYS A 122 3.87 -55.00 -28.87
CA LYS A 122 2.78 -55.35 -27.97
C LYS A 122 2.18 -56.68 -28.42
N ASN A 123 2.30 -57.72 -27.59
CA ASN A 123 1.71 -59.02 -27.86
C ASN A 123 0.17 -58.91 -27.87
N ILE A 124 -0.47 -59.57 -28.83
CA ILE A 124 -1.93 -59.70 -28.95
C ILE A 124 -2.25 -61.17 -29.23
N LEU A 125 -3.49 -61.61 -28.99
CA LEU A 125 -3.81 -63.03 -29.19
C LEU A 125 -3.64 -63.45 -30.66
N GLY A 126 -2.76 -64.42 -30.88
CA GLY A 126 -2.37 -65.00 -32.18
C GLY A 126 -1.41 -64.14 -33.02
N SER A 127 -0.92 -63.00 -32.51
CA SER A 127 -0.02 -62.11 -33.26
C SER A 127 0.63 -61.01 -32.40
N PHE A 128 1.34 -60.07 -33.01
CA PHE A 128 1.87 -58.89 -32.33
C PHE A 128 1.51 -57.59 -33.05
N SER A 129 1.49 -56.48 -32.32
CA SER A 129 1.28 -55.14 -32.85
C SER A 129 2.46 -54.24 -32.52
N CYS A 130 3.06 -53.63 -33.54
CA CYS A 130 4.11 -52.63 -33.38
C CYS A 130 3.49 -51.24 -33.19
N LYS A 131 3.89 -50.54 -32.12
CA LYS A 131 3.45 -49.17 -31.84
C LYS A 131 4.64 -48.21 -31.85
N SER A 132 4.47 -47.10 -32.57
CA SER A 132 5.47 -46.04 -32.61
C SER A 132 5.61 -45.35 -31.24
N LYS A 133 6.85 -45.11 -30.82
CA LYS A 133 7.14 -44.25 -29.67
C LYS A 133 6.84 -42.80 -30.06
N ARG A 134 5.69 -42.26 -29.62
CA ARG A 134 5.38 -40.83 -29.78
C ARG A 134 6.45 -39.98 -29.06
N ASP A 135 7.13 -39.13 -29.82
CA ASP A 135 8.07 -38.16 -29.27
C ASP A 135 7.32 -37.09 -28.45
N LYS A 136 7.57 -37.07 -27.14
CA LYS A 136 6.96 -36.13 -26.19
C LYS A 136 7.80 -34.85 -26.01
N THR A 137 8.95 -34.72 -26.65
CA THR A 137 9.83 -33.55 -26.49
C THR A 137 9.19 -32.29 -27.05
N LEU A 138 8.62 -32.36 -28.25
CA LEU A 138 7.96 -31.24 -28.93
C LEU A 138 6.83 -30.58 -28.10
N PRO A 139 5.84 -31.32 -27.54
CA PRO A 139 4.80 -30.69 -26.72
C PRO A 139 5.34 -30.09 -25.41
N ILE A 140 6.39 -30.66 -24.82
CA ILE A 140 7.02 -30.11 -23.61
C ILE A 140 7.73 -28.78 -23.93
N VAL A 141 8.50 -28.73 -25.03
CA VAL A 141 9.19 -27.52 -25.47
C VAL A 141 8.19 -26.40 -25.82
N LEU A 142 7.08 -26.74 -26.50
CA LEU A 142 6.01 -25.79 -26.79
C LEU A 142 5.33 -25.28 -25.50
N GLY A 143 5.10 -26.14 -24.51
CA GLY A 143 4.55 -25.73 -23.22
C GLY A 143 5.46 -24.76 -22.46
N ILE A 144 6.76 -25.04 -22.42
CA ILE A 144 7.75 -24.17 -21.76
C ILE A 144 7.88 -22.83 -22.49
N SER A 145 7.93 -22.83 -23.81
CA SER A 145 8.09 -21.60 -24.60
C SER A 145 6.85 -20.70 -24.50
N LEU A 146 5.64 -21.27 -24.52
CA LEU A 146 4.39 -20.54 -24.28
C LEU A 146 4.35 -19.97 -22.85
N GLY A 147 4.72 -20.76 -21.84
CA GLY A 147 4.78 -20.32 -20.45
C GLY A 147 5.76 -19.17 -20.24
N PHE A 148 6.97 -19.27 -20.79
CA PHE A 148 7.97 -18.21 -20.73
C PHE A 148 7.53 -16.95 -21.49
N GLY A 149 6.94 -17.12 -22.68
CA GLY A 149 6.38 -16.02 -23.47
C GLY A 149 5.32 -15.23 -22.71
N LEU A 150 4.39 -15.92 -22.03
CA LEU A 150 3.37 -15.29 -21.19
C LEU A 150 3.96 -14.53 -20.00
N LEU A 151 5.00 -15.08 -19.35
CA LEU A 151 5.70 -14.41 -18.25
C LEU A 151 6.40 -13.13 -18.72
N VAL A 152 7.06 -13.16 -19.88
CA VAL A 152 7.71 -11.98 -20.47
C VAL A 152 6.68 -10.92 -20.85
N LEU A 153 5.53 -11.31 -21.42
CA LEU A 153 4.44 -10.38 -21.73
C LEU A 153 3.84 -9.77 -20.47
N ALA A 154 3.58 -10.57 -19.42
CA ALA A 154 3.03 -10.09 -18.16
C ALA A 154 3.99 -9.11 -17.45
N THR A 155 5.28 -9.44 -17.39
CA THR A 155 6.31 -8.54 -16.82
C THR A 155 6.49 -7.27 -17.64
N GLY A 156 6.47 -7.36 -18.97
CA GLY A 156 6.49 -6.21 -19.87
C GLY A 156 5.28 -5.30 -19.68
N ALA A 157 4.07 -5.87 -19.61
CA ALA A 157 2.84 -5.12 -19.36
C ALA A 157 2.84 -4.45 -17.97
N TRP A 158 3.33 -5.13 -16.93
CA TRP A 158 3.48 -4.56 -15.59
C TRP A 158 4.48 -3.40 -15.58
N TRP A 159 5.60 -3.53 -16.29
CA TRP A 159 6.62 -2.47 -16.39
C TRP A 159 6.08 -1.26 -17.16
N LEU A 160 5.36 -1.49 -18.26
CA LEU A 160 4.67 -0.46 -19.04
C LEU A 160 3.60 0.26 -18.19
N TYR A 161 2.77 -0.49 -17.47
CA TYR A 161 1.79 0.06 -16.54
C TYR A 161 2.45 0.95 -15.48
N LYS A 162 3.54 0.47 -14.86
CA LYS A 162 4.31 1.22 -13.87
C LYS A 162 4.94 2.48 -14.48
N PHE A 163 5.44 2.41 -15.71
CA PHE A 163 5.99 3.56 -16.44
C PHE A 163 4.91 4.60 -16.74
N ILE A 164 3.75 4.19 -17.27
CA ILE A 164 2.62 5.07 -17.57
C ILE A 164 2.13 5.74 -16.27
N ARG A 165 1.95 4.98 -15.18
CA ARG A 165 1.54 5.53 -13.88
C ARG A 165 2.52 6.58 -13.36
N LYS A 166 3.83 6.30 -13.41
CA LYS A 166 4.89 7.24 -13.01
C LYS A 166 4.88 8.51 -13.86
N GLN A 167 4.67 8.40 -15.17
CA GLN A 167 4.58 9.56 -16.06
C GLN A 167 3.34 10.41 -15.77
N MET A 168 2.20 9.79 -15.49
CA MET A 168 0.98 10.50 -15.08
C MET A 168 1.19 11.26 -13.77
N GLU A 169 1.85 10.65 -12.78
CA GLU A 169 2.20 11.32 -11.52
C GLU A 169 3.11 12.53 -11.74
N ILE A 170 4.17 12.39 -12.56
CA ILE A 170 5.07 13.51 -12.90
C ILE A 170 4.31 14.65 -13.60
N LYS A 171 3.44 14.32 -14.56
CA LYS A 171 2.60 15.32 -15.25
C LYS A 171 1.64 16.01 -14.27
N ARG A 172 1.02 15.27 -13.35
CA ARG A 172 0.13 15.82 -12.32
C ARG A 172 0.88 16.77 -11.38
N LYS A 173 2.05 16.37 -10.88
CA LYS A 173 2.90 17.22 -10.02
C LYS A 173 3.33 18.50 -10.73
N LYS A 174 3.74 18.42 -12.01
CA LYS A 174 4.06 19.61 -12.82
C LYS A 174 2.85 20.53 -13.04
N LYS A 175 1.66 19.96 -13.24
CA LYS A 175 0.41 20.72 -13.36
C LYS A 175 0.13 21.50 -12.08
N PHE A 176 0.22 20.85 -10.92
CA PHE A 176 0.03 21.51 -9.62
C PHE A 176 1.11 22.56 -9.34
N PHE A 177 2.37 22.25 -9.61
CA PHE A 177 3.46 23.20 -9.46
C PHE A 177 3.22 24.49 -10.26
N LYS A 178 2.72 24.38 -11.50
CA LYS A 178 2.36 25.54 -12.32
C LYS A 178 1.12 26.27 -11.79
N ARG A 179 0.08 25.54 -11.38
CA ARG A 179 -1.16 26.11 -10.83
C ARG A 179 -0.90 26.90 -9.55
N ASN A 180 -0.06 26.36 -8.66
CA ASN A 180 0.23 26.91 -7.34
C ASN A 180 1.33 27.99 -7.36
N GLY A 181 1.58 28.61 -8.52
CA GLY A 181 2.51 29.74 -8.63
C GLY A 181 4.00 29.38 -8.55
N GLY A 182 4.39 28.10 -8.72
CA GLY A 182 5.78 27.67 -8.55
C GLY A 182 6.79 28.35 -9.47
N LEU A 183 6.36 28.81 -10.66
CA LEU A 183 7.21 29.60 -11.55
C LEU A 183 7.51 31.00 -10.98
N LEU A 184 6.50 31.66 -10.39
CA LEU A 184 6.64 32.98 -9.78
C LEU A 184 7.55 32.89 -8.55
N LEU A 185 7.33 31.88 -7.70
CA LEU A 185 8.16 31.67 -6.52
C LEU A 185 9.62 31.39 -6.90
N GLN A 186 9.88 30.55 -7.90
CA GLN A 186 11.24 30.32 -8.41
C GLN A 186 11.90 31.61 -8.92
N GLN A 187 11.16 32.44 -9.65
CA GLN A 187 11.68 33.73 -10.13
C GLN A 187 12.03 34.68 -8.97
N GLN A 188 11.18 34.74 -7.92
CA GLN A 188 11.46 35.51 -6.71
C GLN A 188 12.70 34.99 -5.96
N LEU A 189 12.87 33.67 -5.85
CA LEU A 189 14.04 33.05 -5.20
C LEU A 189 15.37 33.31 -5.93
N ILE A 190 15.32 33.50 -7.25
CA ILE A 190 16.48 33.84 -8.09
C ILE A 190 16.79 35.34 -8.02
N SER A 191 15.75 36.19 -8.01
CA SER A 191 15.87 37.65 -8.02
C SER A 191 16.33 38.23 -6.67
N ASN A 192 15.83 37.68 -5.56
CA ASN A 192 16.12 38.20 -4.23
C ASN A 192 17.47 37.66 -3.70
N LYS A 193 18.56 38.33 -4.07
CA LYS A 193 19.94 38.07 -3.60
C LYS A 193 20.28 38.75 -2.25
N GLY A 194 19.30 39.28 -1.51
CA GLY A 194 19.50 39.91 -0.20
C GLY A 194 19.11 39.03 0.99
N SER A 195 20.04 38.89 1.94
CA SER A 195 20.05 38.47 3.37
C SER A 195 18.87 37.77 4.11
N VAL A 196 17.72 37.47 3.51
CA VAL A 196 16.65 36.68 4.16
C VAL A 196 16.89 35.19 3.88
N GLU A 197 16.87 34.37 4.93
CA GLU A 197 16.95 32.91 4.81
C GLU A 197 15.90 32.41 3.80
N LYS A 198 16.35 31.85 2.68
CA LYS A 198 15.50 31.60 1.51
C LYS A 198 14.45 30.53 1.80
N THR A 199 13.18 30.86 1.56
CA THR A 199 12.07 29.90 1.50
C THR A 199 12.39 28.78 0.51
N ARG A 200 12.54 27.55 0.99
CA ARG A 200 12.91 26.40 0.15
C ARG A 200 11.68 25.77 -0.50
N VAL A 201 11.78 25.39 -1.77
CA VAL A 201 10.76 24.54 -2.40
C VAL A 201 11.12 23.07 -2.16
N PHE A 202 10.25 22.37 -1.43
CA PHE A 202 10.36 20.95 -1.14
C PHE A 202 9.61 20.11 -2.17
N SER A 203 10.10 18.90 -2.44
CA SER A 203 9.35 17.93 -3.25
C SER A 203 8.33 17.17 -2.39
N SER A 204 7.22 16.72 -2.98
CA SER A 204 6.22 15.91 -2.26
C SER A 204 6.85 14.63 -1.70
N LYS A 205 7.77 14.02 -2.46
CA LYS A 205 8.46 12.78 -2.06
C LYS A 205 9.38 13.00 -0.85
N GLU A 206 10.00 14.18 -0.76
CA GLU A 206 10.84 14.54 0.38
C GLU A 206 9.99 14.70 1.65
N LEU A 207 8.86 15.40 1.57
CA LEU A 207 7.96 15.57 2.72
C LEU A 207 7.25 14.27 3.11
N GLU A 208 6.87 13.44 2.14
CA GLU A 208 6.35 12.08 2.38
C GLU A 208 7.37 11.24 3.16
N LYS A 209 8.65 11.25 2.76
CA LYS A 209 9.70 10.54 3.50
C LYS A 209 9.91 11.12 4.89
N ALA A 210 9.96 12.44 5.01
CA ALA A 210 10.21 13.13 6.29
C ALA A 210 9.11 12.88 7.33
N THR A 211 7.87 12.70 6.88
CA THR A 211 6.67 12.52 7.72
C THR A 211 6.17 11.08 7.78
N GLU A 212 6.94 10.10 7.29
CA GLU A 212 6.52 8.69 7.18
C GLU A 212 5.15 8.53 6.48
N ASN A 213 5.02 9.15 5.31
CA ASN A 213 3.79 9.24 4.52
C ASN A 213 2.64 9.94 5.26
N PHE A 214 2.94 11.02 5.98
CA PHE A 214 1.97 11.74 6.82
C PHE A 214 1.30 10.83 7.86
N SER A 215 2.12 10.03 8.54
CA SER A 215 1.68 9.08 9.56
C SER A 215 0.93 9.78 10.70
N VAL A 216 -0.15 9.16 11.19
CA VAL A 216 -0.92 9.65 12.34
C VAL A 216 -0.05 9.76 13.60
N ASN A 217 0.94 8.88 13.74
CA ASN A 217 1.89 8.89 14.87
C ASN A 217 2.83 10.11 14.87
N ARG A 218 2.84 10.89 13.78
CA ARG A 218 3.62 12.11 13.65
C ARG A 218 2.78 13.38 13.75
N VAL A 219 1.49 13.28 14.07
CA VAL A 219 0.63 14.46 14.21
C VAL A 219 1.04 15.26 15.45
N LEU A 220 1.31 16.54 15.25
CA LEU A 220 1.55 17.52 16.33
C LEU A 220 0.28 18.26 16.74
N GLY A 221 -0.63 18.43 15.79
CA GLY A 221 -1.88 19.15 16.02
C GLY A 221 -2.81 19.08 14.81
N GLN A 222 -4.10 19.25 15.07
CA GLN A 222 -5.14 19.15 14.06
C GLN A 222 -6.19 20.23 14.27
N GLY A 223 -6.45 21.05 13.25
CA GLY A 223 -7.41 22.17 13.32
C GLY A 223 -8.15 22.43 12.01
N GLY A 224 -8.87 23.56 11.96
CA GLY A 224 -9.65 23.98 10.78
C GLY A 224 -8.81 24.32 9.55
N GLN A 225 -7.53 24.62 9.74
CA GLN A 225 -6.59 24.93 8.65
C GLN A 225 -5.81 23.70 8.15
N GLY A 226 -5.94 22.53 8.80
CA GLY A 226 -5.26 21.31 8.39
C GLY A 226 -4.73 20.46 9.53
N THR A 227 -3.77 19.61 9.20
CA THR A 227 -3.01 18.78 10.16
C THR A 227 -1.54 19.16 10.07
N VAL A 228 -0.90 19.30 11.22
CA VAL A 228 0.54 19.57 11.33
C VAL A 228 1.25 18.29 11.73
N TYR A 229 2.29 17.93 10.99
CA TYR A 229 3.08 16.71 11.19
C TYR A 229 4.52 17.04 11.58
N LYS A 230 5.10 16.26 12.49
CA LYS A 230 6.53 16.26 12.80
C LYS A 230 7.30 15.56 11.69
N GLY A 231 8.11 16.32 10.96
CA GLY A 231 8.99 15.82 9.91
C GLY A 231 10.45 15.76 10.36
N MET A 232 11.21 14.80 9.83
CA MET A 232 12.67 14.79 9.90
C MET A 232 13.23 14.82 8.48
N LEU A 233 13.88 15.94 8.11
CA LEU A 233 14.50 16.09 6.80
C LEU A 233 15.74 15.19 6.66
N VAL A 234 16.23 15.03 5.43
CA VAL A 234 17.38 14.16 5.13
C VAL A 234 18.69 14.61 5.77
N ASP A 235 18.79 15.90 6.10
CA ASP A 235 19.91 16.52 6.82
C ASP A 235 19.78 16.39 8.34
N GLY A 236 18.74 15.70 8.84
CA GLY A 236 18.46 15.52 10.26
C GLY A 236 17.65 16.65 10.89
N LYS A 237 17.35 17.74 10.16
CA LYS A 237 16.58 18.86 10.70
C LYS A 237 15.13 18.45 10.96
N ILE A 238 14.67 18.69 12.18
CA ILE A 238 13.26 18.48 12.56
C ILE A 238 12.44 19.69 12.11
N VAL A 239 11.29 19.44 11.50
CA VAL A 239 10.40 20.46 10.94
C VAL A 239 8.95 20.18 11.27
N ALA A 240 8.11 21.21 11.24
CA ALA A 240 6.65 21.08 11.30
C ALA A 240 6.05 21.23 9.90
N VAL A 241 5.29 20.24 9.45
CA VAL A 241 4.73 20.17 8.09
C VAL A 241 3.21 20.32 8.16
N LYS A 242 2.67 21.49 7.77
CA LYS A 242 1.24 21.79 7.76
C LYS A 242 0.64 21.39 6.42
N LYS A 243 -0.32 20.48 6.45
CA LYS A 243 -1.04 19.96 5.28
C LYS A 243 -2.54 20.18 5.46
N SER A 244 -3.16 20.87 4.50
CA SER A 244 -4.62 21.10 4.51
C SER A 244 -5.39 19.79 4.30
N LYS A 245 -6.52 19.63 4.99
CA LYS A 245 -7.38 18.43 4.88
C LYS A 245 -8.38 18.50 3.73
N VAL A 246 -8.89 19.70 3.45
CA VAL A 246 -9.93 19.95 2.46
C VAL A 246 -9.30 20.68 1.28
N VAL A 247 -9.69 20.29 0.07
CA VAL A 247 -9.33 21.00 -1.15
C VAL A 247 -10.44 22.02 -1.41
N ASP A 248 -10.13 23.30 -1.17
CA ASP A 248 -11.00 24.43 -1.49
C ASP A 248 -10.16 25.61 -2.00
N GLU A 249 -10.74 26.49 -2.81
CA GLU A 249 -10.07 27.69 -3.33
C GLU A 249 -9.64 28.63 -2.20
N ASP A 250 -10.47 28.75 -1.15
CA ASP A 250 -10.15 29.53 0.05
C ASP A 250 -8.83 29.06 0.71
N LYS A 251 -8.57 27.75 0.70
CA LYS A 251 -7.33 27.18 1.25
C LYS A 251 -6.10 27.48 0.41
N LEU A 252 -6.26 27.70 -0.89
CA LEU A 252 -5.17 28.17 -1.74
C LEU A 252 -4.87 29.65 -1.45
N GLU A 253 -5.88 30.48 -1.20
CA GLU A 253 -5.69 31.88 -0.83
C GLU A 253 -5.01 32.02 0.55
N GLU A 254 -5.45 31.25 1.56
CA GLU A 254 -4.78 31.18 2.87
C GLU A 254 -3.29 30.83 2.72
N PHE A 255 -2.97 29.84 1.89
CA PHE A 255 -1.58 29.46 1.60
C PHE A 255 -0.79 30.60 0.97
N ILE A 256 -1.32 31.23 -0.08
CA ILE A 256 -0.63 32.32 -0.79
C ILE A 256 -0.35 33.47 0.18
N ASN A 257 -1.35 33.86 0.98
CA ASN A 257 -1.21 34.90 1.99
C ASN A 257 -0.12 34.54 3.01
N GLU A 258 -0.15 33.33 3.55
CA GLU A 258 0.82 32.88 4.55
C GLU A 258 2.26 32.88 4.01
N VAL A 259 2.49 32.43 2.77
CA VAL A 259 3.82 32.50 2.13
C VAL A 259 4.26 33.95 1.91
N VAL A 260 3.39 34.80 1.37
CA VAL A 260 3.73 36.20 1.06
C VAL A 260 4.07 36.97 2.34
N ILE A 261 3.25 36.82 3.39
CA ILE A 261 3.45 37.48 4.69
C ILE A 261 4.72 36.97 5.38
N LEU A 262 4.86 35.65 5.55
CA LEU A 262 5.99 35.08 6.28
C LEU A 262 7.33 35.19 5.53
N SER A 263 7.31 35.37 4.20
CA SER A 263 8.53 35.65 3.43
C SER A 263 9.12 37.04 3.69
N GLN A 264 8.31 37.97 4.21
CA GLN A 264 8.71 39.36 4.48
C GLN A 264 8.98 39.62 5.96
N ILE A 265 8.67 38.67 6.84
CA ILE A 265 8.81 38.78 8.29
C ILE A 265 10.05 38.00 8.75
N ASN A 266 10.84 38.64 9.60
CA ASN A 266 11.91 37.96 10.34
C ASN A 266 11.96 38.49 11.77
N HIS A 267 11.30 37.80 12.70
CA HIS A 267 11.21 38.19 14.10
C HIS A 267 11.38 36.98 15.02
N ARG A 268 12.06 37.16 16.16
CA ARG A 268 12.40 36.06 17.09
C ARG A 268 11.16 35.39 17.71
N ASN A 269 10.09 36.16 17.90
CA ASN A 269 8.81 35.72 18.49
C ASN A 269 7.75 35.41 17.43
N ILE A 270 8.14 35.09 16.20
CA ILE A 270 7.25 34.65 15.14
C ILE A 270 7.80 33.34 14.58
N VAL A 271 6.93 32.34 14.40
CA VAL A 271 7.35 31.04 13.85
C VAL A 271 7.82 31.20 12.41
N LYS A 272 9.03 30.72 12.13
CA LYS A 272 9.69 30.85 10.84
C LYS A 272 9.16 29.85 9.82
N LEU A 273 8.74 30.35 8.67
CA LEU A 273 8.49 29.54 7.48
C LEU A 273 9.83 29.13 6.85
N LEU A 274 10.09 27.83 6.75
CA LEU A 274 11.29 27.29 6.10
C LEU A 274 11.07 27.05 4.61
N GLY A 275 9.83 26.79 4.20
CA GLY A 275 9.52 26.50 2.80
C GLY A 275 8.13 25.98 2.55
N CYS A 276 7.92 25.53 1.32
CA CYS A 276 6.65 24.96 0.88
C CYS A 276 6.85 23.86 -0.18
N CYS A 277 5.83 23.02 -0.35
CA CYS A 277 5.72 22.08 -1.47
C CYS A 277 4.52 22.49 -2.33
N LEU A 278 4.76 22.66 -3.63
CA LEU A 278 3.77 23.09 -4.61
C LEU A 278 3.32 21.95 -5.54
N GLU A 279 3.86 20.75 -5.37
CA GLU A 279 3.58 19.57 -6.20
C GLU A 279 2.26 18.86 -5.85
N THR A 280 1.56 19.35 -4.82
CA THR A 280 0.31 18.81 -4.29
C THR A 280 -0.89 19.66 -4.72
N GLU A 281 -2.09 19.11 -4.57
CA GLU A 281 -3.32 19.80 -4.99
C GLU A 281 -3.57 21.09 -4.20
N VAL A 282 -3.47 21.02 -2.86
CA VAL A 282 -3.28 22.18 -1.99
C VAL A 282 -1.81 22.17 -1.55
N PRO A 283 -1.08 23.27 -1.68
CA PRO A 283 0.30 23.37 -1.23
C PRO A 283 0.50 22.99 0.25
N VAL A 284 1.68 22.49 0.58
CA VAL A 284 2.07 22.10 1.95
C VAL A 284 3.11 23.09 2.46
N LEU A 285 2.96 23.55 3.71
CA LEU A 285 3.87 24.50 4.34
C LEU A 285 4.82 23.78 5.30
N VAL A 286 6.06 24.25 5.38
CA VAL A 286 7.12 23.68 6.22
C VAL A 286 7.69 24.79 7.11
N TYR A 287 7.58 24.61 8.42
CA TYR A 287 8.03 25.55 9.44
C TYR A 287 9.16 24.96 10.28
N GLU A 288 9.82 25.83 11.03
CA GLU A 288 10.64 25.38 12.15
C GLU A 288 9.80 24.57 13.14
N PHE A 289 10.39 23.52 13.70
CA PHE A 289 9.73 22.74 14.74
C PHE A 289 9.90 23.43 16.09
N ILE A 290 8.79 23.62 16.80
CA ILE A 290 8.76 24.25 18.12
C ILE A 290 8.44 23.15 19.15
N PRO A 291 9.38 22.78 20.04
CA PRO A 291 9.33 21.51 20.76
C PRO A 291 8.32 21.45 21.90
N ASN A 292 8.04 22.57 22.58
CA ASN A 292 7.16 22.58 23.74
C ASN A 292 5.68 22.80 23.37
N GLY A 293 5.31 22.70 22.08
CA GLY A 293 3.90 22.80 21.69
C GLY A 293 3.30 24.19 21.87
N ASN A 294 2.00 24.25 22.16
CA ASN A 294 1.23 25.50 22.24
C ASN A 294 0.86 25.89 23.68
N LEU A 295 0.66 27.19 23.91
CA LEU A 295 0.40 27.77 25.23
C LEU A 295 -0.89 27.23 25.89
N PHE A 296 -1.93 26.94 25.09
CA PHE A 296 -3.21 26.46 25.62
C PHE A 296 -3.06 25.13 26.36
N GLU A 297 -2.27 24.20 25.82
CA GLU A 297 -1.99 22.91 26.45
C GLU A 297 -1.27 23.07 27.79
N HIS A 298 -0.24 23.93 27.82
CA HIS A 298 0.52 24.23 29.05
C HIS A 298 -0.31 24.92 30.14
N LEU A 299 -1.32 25.69 29.74
CA LEU A 299 -2.11 26.47 30.69
C LEU A 299 -3.29 25.70 31.28
N HIS A 300 -3.89 24.79 30.49
CA HIS A 300 -5.20 24.19 30.78
C HIS A 300 -5.28 22.66 30.79
N HIS A 301 -4.21 21.92 30.48
CA HIS A 301 -4.22 20.48 30.75
C HIS A 301 -4.04 20.24 32.24
N ASP A 302 -5.08 19.69 32.85
CA ASP A 302 -5.02 18.97 34.11
C ASP A 302 -4.62 17.54 33.77
N ASP A 303 -3.41 17.11 34.15
CA ASP A 303 -3.05 15.75 34.60
C ASP A 303 -1.57 15.36 34.30
N GLU A 304 -0.95 14.78 35.34
CA GLU A 304 0.25 13.92 35.37
C GLU A 304 1.64 14.45 34.99
N SER A 305 1.79 15.59 34.30
CA SER A 305 3.12 16.18 34.14
C SER A 305 3.46 17.10 35.33
N ASP A 306 4.57 16.85 36.02
CA ASP A 306 5.25 17.77 36.95
C ASP A 306 5.74 19.07 36.25
N ASP A 307 5.08 19.51 35.17
CA ASP A 307 5.43 20.70 34.42
C ASP A 307 4.89 21.95 35.13
N TYR A 308 5.60 22.36 36.17
CA TYR A 308 5.39 23.60 36.90
C TYR A 308 5.84 24.85 36.10
N THR A 309 6.16 24.74 34.80
CA THR A 309 6.73 25.86 34.06
C THR A 309 5.79 27.06 33.99
N MET A 310 4.47 26.82 33.85
CA MET A 310 3.47 27.90 33.90
C MET A 310 3.07 28.31 35.33
N ALA A 311 3.66 27.74 36.39
CA ALA A 311 3.36 28.08 37.77
C ALA A 311 4.09 29.35 38.28
N THR A 312 5.03 29.90 37.50
CA THR A 312 5.76 31.12 37.87
C THR A 312 5.19 32.34 37.15
N TRP A 313 5.08 33.46 37.87
CA TRP A 313 4.61 34.72 37.30
C TRP A 313 5.62 35.27 36.27
N GLU A 314 6.91 35.09 36.53
CA GLU A 314 8.01 35.52 35.68
C GLU A 314 7.95 34.88 34.29
N MET A 315 7.59 33.59 34.22
CA MET A 315 7.42 32.91 32.94
C MET A 315 6.23 33.49 32.16
N ARG A 316 5.08 33.71 32.82
CA ARG A 316 3.91 34.33 32.19
C ARG A 316 4.19 35.75 31.72
N MET A 317 4.94 36.52 32.50
CA MET A 317 5.44 37.86 32.10
C MET A 317 6.33 37.79 30.87
N GLY A 318 7.26 36.84 30.80
CA GLY A 318 8.09 36.61 29.62
C GLY A 318 7.26 36.36 28.36
N ILE A 319 6.21 35.55 28.48
CA ILE A 319 5.27 35.25 27.40
C ILE A 319 4.47 36.50 26.99
N PHE A 320 4.01 37.32 27.94
CA PHE A 320 3.32 38.59 27.63
C PHE A 320 4.18 39.51 26.79
N VAL A 321 5.43 39.71 27.20
CA VAL A 321 6.39 40.58 26.50
C VAL A 321 6.69 40.04 25.11
N ASP A 322 6.92 38.72 24.98
CA ASP A 322 7.21 38.08 23.70
C ASP A 322 6.07 38.25 22.67
N ILE A 323 4.83 38.01 23.10
CA ILE A 323 3.66 38.16 22.22
C ILE A 323 3.43 39.63 21.87
N ALA A 324 3.51 40.53 22.85
CA ALA A 324 3.31 41.96 22.63
C ALA A 324 4.37 42.54 21.66
N GLY A 325 5.63 42.12 21.81
CA GLY A 325 6.71 42.50 20.91
C GLY A 325 6.48 41.98 19.48
N ALA A 326 6.02 40.74 19.32
CA ALA A 326 5.67 40.19 18.01
C ALA A 326 4.55 40.98 17.33
N LEU A 327 3.46 41.26 18.05
CA LEU A 327 2.32 42.01 17.52
C LEU A 327 2.67 43.48 17.23
N SER A 328 3.46 44.12 18.10
CA SER A 328 3.97 45.48 17.86
C SER A 328 4.81 45.52 16.58
N TYR A 329 5.65 44.50 16.35
CA TYR A 329 6.41 44.39 15.11
C TYR A 329 5.49 44.28 13.89
N LEU A 330 4.50 43.37 13.93
CA LEU A 330 3.55 43.16 12.82
C LEU A 330 2.74 44.42 12.48
N HIS A 331 2.27 45.15 13.48
CA HIS A 331 1.41 46.31 13.29
C HIS A 331 2.17 47.58 12.88
N SER A 332 3.41 47.77 13.33
CA SER A 332 4.10 49.07 13.25
C SER A 332 5.51 49.05 12.67
N ALA A 333 6.21 47.91 12.65
CA ALA A 333 7.61 47.85 12.22
C ALA A 333 7.83 47.05 10.92
N ALA A 334 6.86 46.22 10.52
CA ALA A 334 6.86 45.57 9.22
C ALA A 334 6.69 46.60 8.07
N SER A 335 7.12 46.24 6.85
CA SER A 335 7.03 47.14 5.68
C SER A 335 5.61 47.59 5.36
N PHE A 336 4.63 46.73 5.65
CA PHE A 336 3.21 47.04 5.63
C PHE A 336 2.61 46.52 6.95
N PRO A 337 1.62 47.22 7.54
CA PRO A 337 0.91 46.69 8.71
C PRO A 337 0.28 45.33 8.39
N ILE A 338 0.56 44.34 9.24
CA ILE A 338 0.05 42.98 9.11
C ILE A 338 -0.86 42.70 10.30
N TYR A 339 -2.13 42.43 10.03
CA TYR A 339 -3.10 42.06 11.06
C TYR A 339 -3.21 40.53 11.11
N HIS A 340 -3.04 39.97 12.30
CA HIS A 340 -2.96 38.52 12.47
C HIS A 340 -4.33 37.85 12.34
N ARG A 341 -5.37 38.43 12.96
CA ARG A 341 -6.80 38.03 12.92
C ARG A 341 -7.19 36.77 13.67
N ASP A 342 -6.24 35.93 14.09
CA ASP A 342 -6.53 34.73 14.90
C ASP A 342 -5.54 34.56 16.07
N ILE A 343 -5.37 35.62 16.86
CA ILE A 343 -4.57 35.55 18.09
C ILE A 343 -5.33 34.80 19.18
N LYS A 344 -4.73 33.71 19.66
CA LYS A 344 -5.25 32.81 20.70
C LYS A 344 -4.14 31.94 21.25
N SER A 345 -4.31 31.39 22.45
CA SER A 345 -3.29 30.56 23.11
C SER A 345 -2.87 29.32 22.30
N THR A 346 -3.75 28.72 21.49
CA THR A 346 -3.39 27.60 20.60
C THR A 346 -2.49 27.99 19.42
N ASN A 347 -2.42 29.27 19.07
CA ASN A 347 -1.54 29.82 18.03
C ASN A 347 -0.26 30.44 18.61
N ILE A 348 -0.07 30.39 19.94
CA ILE A 348 1.17 30.79 20.61
C ILE A 348 1.97 29.54 20.91
N MET A 349 3.11 29.38 20.25
CA MET A 349 4.01 28.24 20.42
C MET A 349 5.11 28.55 21.44
N LEU A 350 5.62 27.55 22.15
CA LEU A 350 6.69 27.70 23.14
C LEU A 350 7.97 27.01 22.68
N ASP A 351 9.06 27.77 22.54
CA ASP A 351 10.36 27.21 22.14
C ASP A 351 11.07 26.46 23.29
N GLU A 352 12.28 25.94 23.03
CA GLU A 352 13.09 25.19 23.99
C GLU A 352 13.31 25.91 25.33
N LYS A 353 13.26 27.25 25.32
CA LYS A 353 13.45 28.11 26.50
C LYS A 353 12.13 28.69 27.01
N TYR A 354 11.01 28.13 26.55
CA TYR A 354 9.65 28.60 26.82
C TYR A 354 9.42 30.07 26.42
N ARG A 355 10.15 30.56 25.40
CA ARG A 355 9.85 31.84 24.77
C ARG A 355 8.69 31.68 23.81
N ALA A 356 7.81 32.68 23.80
CA ALA A 356 6.60 32.62 22.99
C ALA A 356 6.90 33.00 21.53
N LYS A 357 6.32 32.23 20.61
CA LYS A 357 6.30 32.53 19.18
C LYS A 357 4.89 32.49 18.62
N VAL A 358 4.47 33.57 17.97
CA VAL A 358 3.18 33.66 17.27
C VAL A 358 3.25 32.82 16.00
N SER A 359 2.22 32.02 15.75
CA SER A 359 2.10 31.11 14.61
C SER A 359 0.74 31.25 13.92
N ASP A 360 0.59 30.58 12.78
CA ASP A 360 -0.68 30.43 12.05
C ASP A 360 -1.21 31.70 11.36
N PHE A 361 -0.52 32.10 10.28
CA PHE A 361 -0.79 33.35 9.55
C PHE A 361 -1.79 33.19 8.39
N GLY A 362 -2.51 32.07 8.29
CA GLY A 362 -3.41 31.78 7.17
C GLY A 362 -4.57 32.79 7.03
N THR A 363 -5.07 33.31 8.15
CA THR A 363 -6.14 34.33 8.19
C THR A 363 -5.61 35.76 8.14
N SER A 364 -4.30 35.94 8.28
CA SER A 364 -3.65 37.25 8.35
C SER A 364 -3.75 38.02 7.05
N ARG A 365 -3.71 39.35 7.13
CA ARG A 365 -3.81 40.24 5.97
C ARG A 365 -2.87 41.44 6.15
N SER A 366 -2.16 41.79 5.07
CA SER A 366 -1.42 43.05 4.97
C SER A 366 -2.36 44.16 4.52
N VAL A 367 -2.27 45.33 5.16
CA VAL A 367 -3.09 46.50 4.80
C VAL A 367 -2.22 47.52 4.08
N THR A 368 -2.74 48.09 2.99
CA THR A 368 -2.08 49.22 2.32
C THR A 368 -2.16 50.46 3.22
N ILE A 369 -1.17 51.35 3.12
CA ILE A 369 -1.03 52.52 4.01
C ILE A 369 -2.28 53.42 4.00
N ASP A 370 -3.05 53.42 2.91
CA ASP A 370 -4.24 54.26 2.71
C ASP A 370 -5.51 53.74 3.41
N HIS A 371 -5.48 52.55 4.01
CA HIS A 371 -6.63 51.95 4.67
C HIS A 371 -6.40 51.77 6.16
N THR A 372 -7.32 52.30 6.97
CA THR A 372 -7.30 52.19 8.44
C THR A 372 -7.94 50.90 8.96
N HIS A 373 -8.74 50.22 8.12
CA HIS A 373 -9.48 49.02 8.47
C HIS A 373 -9.62 48.07 7.27
N LEU A 374 -9.92 46.81 7.56
CA LEU A 374 -10.24 45.77 6.58
C LEU A 374 -11.73 45.42 6.69
N THR A 375 -12.50 45.68 5.65
CA THR A 375 -13.88 45.20 5.55
C THR A 375 -13.87 43.78 4.99
N THR A 376 -14.19 42.80 5.82
CA THR A 376 -14.08 41.37 5.47
C THR A 376 -15.08 40.53 6.25
N VAL A 377 -15.39 39.33 5.75
CA VAL A 377 -16.22 38.36 6.46
C VAL A 377 -15.63 38.11 7.85
N VAL A 378 -16.50 38.04 8.85
CA VAL A 378 -16.09 37.78 10.23
C VAL A 378 -15.40 36.42 10.31
N ALA A 379 -14.11 36.44 10.67
CA ALA A 379 -13.29 35.25 10.85
C ALA A 379 -12.49 35.38 12.15
N GLY A 380 -12.28 34.27 12.85
CA GLY A 380 -11.57 34.19 14.11
C GLY A 380 -12.13 33.12 15.03
N THR A 381 -11.51 32.93 16.19
CA THR A 381 -11.91 31.91 17.15
C THR A 381 -12.86 32.48 18.21
N VAL A 382 -14.01 31.83 18.41
CA VAL A 382 -15.00 32.22 19.44
C VAL A 382 -14.31 32.34 20.80
N GLY A 383 -14.66 33.38 21.56
CA GLY A 383 -14.01 33.73 22.83
C GLY A 383 -12.90 34.78 22.70
N TYR A 384 -12.24 34.85 21.53
CA TYR A 384 -11.18 35.82 21.24
C TYR A 384 -11.63 36.95 20.30
N VAL A 385 -12.66 36.72 19.49
CA VAL A 385 -13.16 37.68 18.51
C VAL A 385 -13.57 39.00 19.18
N ASP A 386 -13.06 40.09 18.62
CA ASP A 386 -13.42 41.46 18.99
C ASP A 386 -14.92 41.73 18.73
N PRO A 387 -15.70 42.12 19.75
CA PRO A 387 -17.12 42.39 19.60
C PRO A 387 -17.43 43.56 18.65
N GLU A 388 -16.54 44.56 18.56
CA GLU A 388 -16.72 45.68 17.62
C GLU A 388 -16.54 45.23 16.17
N TYR A 389 -15.51 44.41 15.90
CA TYR A 389 -15.31 43.77 14.61
C TYR A 389 -16.50 42.87 14.25
N PHE A 390 -16.98 42.06 15.20
CA PHE A 390 -18.11 41.17 14.98
C PHE A 390 -19.38 41.92 14.53
N GLN A 391 -19.62 43.12 15.08
CA GLN A 391 -20.79 43.93 14.76
C GLN A 391 -20.60 44.77 13.48
N SER A 392 -19.41 45.35 13.29
CA SER A 392 -19.13 46.29 12.19
C SER A 392 -18.63 45.63 10.92
N SER A 393 -18.14 44.39 10.99
CA SER A 393 -17.34 43.72 9.95
C SER A 393 -16.07 44.48 9.54
N GLN A 394 -15.62 45.44 10.36
CA GLN A 394 -14.39 46.20 10.15
C GLN A 394 -13.30 45.71 11.10
N PHE A 395 -12.30 45.02 10.55
CA PHE A 395 -11.14 44.56 11.32
C PHE A 395 -10.08 45.66 11.35
N THR A 396 -9.51 45.92 12.53
CA THR A 396 -8.44 46.92 12.74
C THR A 396 -7.28 46.32 13.53
N ASP A 397 -6.17 47.05 13.66
CA ASP A 397 -5.08 46.72 14.59
C ASP A 397 -5.63 46.50 16.03
N LYS A 398 -6.68 47.25 16.41
CA LYS A 398 -7.35 47.16 17.71
C LYS A 398 -8.10 45.86 17.92
N SER A 399 -8.44 45.13 16.87
CA SER A 399 -9.10 43.82 16.99
C SER A 399 -8.11 42.73 17.40
N ASP A 400 -6.86 42.80 16.94
CA ASP A 400 -5.76 41.98 17.46
C ASP A 400 -5.43 42.35 18.92
N VAL A 401 -5.48 43.63 19.28
CA VAL A 401 -5.28 44.11 20.67
C VAL A 401 -6.32 43.48 21.62
N TYR A 402 -7.58 43.41 21.20
CA TYR A 402 -8.63 42.76 21.99
C TYR A 402 -8.34 41.27 22.19
N SER A 403 -8.00 40.56 21.11
CA SER A 403 -7.67 39.14 21.14
C SER A 403 -6.47 38.85 22.05
N PHE A 404 -5.44 39.72 22.00
CA PHE A 404 -4.31 39.68 22.93
C PHE A 404 -4.74 39.94 24.39
N GLY A 405 -5.66 40.88 24.60
CA GLY A 405 -6.28 41.11 25.92
C GLY A 405 -6.94 39.86 26.50
N VAL A 406 -7.56 39.02 25.67
CA VAL A 406 -8.10 37.73 26.11
C VAL A 406 -6.99 36.78 26.55
N VAL A 407 -5.90 36.68 25.78
CA VAL A 407 -4.72 35.87 26.14
C VAL A 407 -4.07 36.35 27.44
N LEU A 408 -4.00 37.67 27.67
CA LEU A 408 -3.53 38.23 28.93
C LEU A 408 -4.38 37.72 30.12
N VAL A 409 -5.70 37.77 29.97
CA VAL A 409 -6.62 37.30 31.02
C VAL A 409 -6.51 35.81 31.23
N GLU A 410 -6.45 35.02 30.15
CA GLU A 410 -6.26 33.57 30.19
C GLU A 410 -5.03 33.20 31.03
N LEU A 411 -3.91 33.89 30.80
CA LEU A 411 -2.68 33.71 31.58
C LEU A 411 -2.73 34.29 33.00
N ILE A 412 -3.60 35.25 33.31
CA ILE A 412 -3.77 35.72 34.70
C ILE A 412 -4.62 34.73 35.50
N THR A 413 -5.67 34.19 34.90
CA THR A 413 -6.68 33.38 35.61
C THR A 413 -6.43 31.87 35.50
N GLY A 414 -5.69 31.42 34.49
CA GLY A 414 -5.53 30.01 34.16
C GLY A 414 -6.81 29.37 33.59
N GLU A 415 -7.85 30.15 33.33
CA GLU A 415 -9.15 29.66 32.90
C GLU A 415 -9.33 29.71 31.38
N LYS A 416 -10.13 28.80 30.84
CA LYS A 416 -10.39 28.74 29.40
C LYS A 416 -11.19 29.97 28.91
N PRO A 417 -10.95 30.44 27.66
CA PRO A 417 -11.63 31.61 27.08
C PRO A 417 -13.15 31.51 27.00
N ILE A 418 -13.67 30.29 26.90
CA ILE A 418 -15.09 29.96 26.97
C ILE A 418 -15.27 28.91 28.05
N SER A 419 -16.22 29.14 28.97
CA SER A 419 -16.63 28.15 29.96
C SER A 419 -18.15 27.98 29.93
N PHE A 420 -18.59 26.75 29.69
CA PHE A 420 -20.02 26.38 29.71
C PHE A 420 -20.58 26.23 31.13
N LEU A 421 -19.71 26.29 32.15
CA LEU A 421 -20.11 26.23 33.56
C LEU A 421 -20.56 27.60 34.11
N ARG A 422 -20.27 28.68 33.38
CA ARG A 422 -20.71 30.04 33.73
C ARG A 422 -22.12 30.31 33.21
N SER A 423 -22.83 31.24 33.85
CA SER A 423 -24.11 31.75 33.32
C SER A 423 -23.92 32.29 31.91
N ASP A 424 -25.00 32.29 31.11
CA ASP A 424 -24.94 32.74 29.71
C ASP A 424 -24.40 34.19 29.58
N GLU A 425 -24.64 35.04 30.58
CA GLU A 425 -24.13 36.42 30.63
C GLU A 425 -22.60 36.50 30.86
N ASN A 426 -21.98 35.46 31.45
CA ASN A 426 -20.56 35.39 31.80
C ASN A 426 -19.80 34.30 31.03
N ARG A 427 -20.36 33.86 29.91
CA ARG A 427 -19.87 32.70 29.16
C ARG A 427 -18.46 32.88 28.59
N THR A 428 -18.09 34.12 28.25
CA THR A 428 -16.74 34.46 27.80
C THR A 428 -15.88 34.93 28.97
N LEU A 429 -14.60 34.53 28.94
CA LEU A 429 -13.63 34.92 29.95
C LEU A 429 -13.42 36.44 30.01
N ALA A 430 -13.43 37.11 28.86
CA ALA A 430 -13.34 38.57 28.79
C ALA A 430 -14.45 39.26 29.60
N THR A 431 -15.71 38.86 29.42
CA THR A 431 -16.84 39.46 30.15
C THR A 431 -16.74 39.18 31.65
N TYR A 432 -16.43 37.94 32.03
CA TYR A 432 -16.23 37.55 33.42
C TYR A 432 -15.14 38.39 34.11
N PHE A 433 -13.98 38.53 33.45
CA PHE A 433 -12.87 39.33 33.96
C PHE A 433 -13.22 40.81 34.11
N ILE A 434 -13.89 41.40 33.10
CA ILE A 434 -14.29 42.82 33.16
C ILE A 434 -15.26 43.08 34.32
N LEU A 435 -16.17 42.16 34.61
CA LEU A 435 -17.06 42.27 35.78
C LEU A 435 -16.29 42.15 37.09
N ALA A 436 -15.41 41.14 37.22
CA ALA A 436 -14.58 40.99 38.41
C ALA A 436 -13.71 42.24 38.66
N MET A 437 -13.15 42.85 37.60
CA MET A 437 -12.40 44.10 37.70
C MET A 437 -13.26 45.29 38.15
N LYS A 438 -14.53 45.38 37.70
CA LYS A 438 -15.47 46.43 38.15
C LYS A 438 -15.86 46.25 39.61
N GLU A 439 -16.02 45.01 40.06
CA GLU A 439 -16.37 44.67 41.44
C GLU A 439 -15.15 44.63 42.38
N SER A 440 -13.95 44.96 41.89
CA SER A 440 -12.69 44.88 42.64
C SER A 440 -12.38 43.48 43.20
N LYS A 441 -12.81 42.44 42.48
CA LYS A 441 -12.62 41.02 42.79
C LYS A 441 -11.50 40.35 41.98
N LEU A 442 -10.46 41.10 41.62
CA LEU A 442 -9.32 40.54 40.87
C LEU A 442 -8.65 39.39 41.65
N SER A 443 -8.46 39.55 42.96
CA SER A 443 -7.77 38.57 43.81
C SER A 443 -8.44 37.20 43.90
N SER A 444 -9.74 37.11 43.58
CA SER A 444 -10.48 35.84 43.56
C SER A 444 -10.39 35.09 42.24
N ILE A 445 -9.93 35.75 41.18
CA ILE A 445 -9.85 35.16 39.83
C ILE A 445 -8.41 34.94 39.37
N ILE A 446 -7.41 35.42 40.12
CA ILE A 446 -6.00 35.11 39.86
C ILE A 446 -5.79 33.60 40.02
N ASP A 447 -5.06 33.02 39.08
CA ASP A 447 -4.67 31.62 39.13
C ASP A 447 -3.93 31.30 40.44
N ALA A 448 -4.41 30.29 41.17
CA ALA A 448 -3.83 29.90 42.45
C ALA A 448 -2.34 29.54 42.33
N ARG A 449 -1.90 29.03 41.18
CA ARG A 449 -0.51 28.60 40.93
C ARG A 449 0.50 29.74 41.04
N ILE A 450 0.13 30.96 40.64
CA ILE A 450 1.02 32.12 40.65
C ILE A 450 0.85 33.02 41.88
N LYS A 451 -0.16 32.76 42.71
CA LYS A 451 -0.60 33.66 43.79
C LYS A 451 0.44 33.83 44.90
N ASP A 452 1.20 32.78 45.20
CA ASP A 452 2.14 32.77 46.34
C ASP A 452 3.55 33.29 45.97
N ASN A 453 3.88 33.35 44.67
CA ASN A 453 5.21 33.73 44.17
C ASN A 453 5.23 35.06 43.40
N CYS A 454 4.12 35.80 43.32
CA CYS A 454 4.01 36.99 42.47
C CYS A 454 4.15 38.32 43.22
N ASN A 455 4.64 39.35 42.52
CA ASN A 455 4.41 40.73 42.91
C ASN A 455 2.98 41.14 42.54
N LEU A 456 2.09 41.22 43.54
CA LEU A 456 0.69 41.58 43.34
C LEU A 456 0.52 42.92 42.62
N GLU A 457 1.45 43.88 42.79
CA GLU A 457 1.42 45.16 42.07
C GLU A 457 1.61 44.98 40.56
N GLN A 458 2.51 44.07 40.15
CA GLN A 458 2.70 43.73 38.74
C GLN A 458 1.44 43.07 38.17
N ILE A 459 0.83 42.12 38.88
CA ILE A 459 -0.43 41.49 38.43
C ILE A 459 -1.52 42.56 38.26
N ILE A 460 -1.67 43.47 39.22
CA ILE A 460 -2.66 44.56 39.14
C ILE A 460 -2.36 45.46 37.94
N ALA A 461 -1.09 45.77 37.66
CA ALA A 461 -0.70 46.57 36.50
C ALA A 461 -1.07 45.87 35.18
N VAL A 462 -0.71 44.59 35.02
CA VAL A 462 -1.04 43.80 33.82
C VAL A 462 -2.55 43.61 33.68
N ALA A 463 -3.28 43.36 34.77
CA ALA A 463 -4.74 43.25 34.75
C ALA A 463 -5.41 44.56 34.31
N ASN A 464 -4.89 45.72 34.74
CA ASN A 464 -5.36 47.02 34.28
C ASN A 464 -5.07 47.27 32.80
N LEU A 465 -3.92 46.80 32.30
CA LEU A 465 -3.59 46.82 30.88
C LEU A 465 -4.55 45.92 30.08
N ALA A 466 -4.76 44.67 30.52
CA ALA A 466 -5.72 43.74 29.90
C ALA A 466 -7.13 44.33 29.85
N ARG A 467 -7.58 45.00 30.92
CA ARG A 467 -8.87 45.71 30.96
C ARG A 467 -8.97 46.81 29.91
N ARG A 468 -7.88 47.53 29.61
CA ARG A 468 -7.85 48.54 28.54
C ARG A 468 -7.84 47.90 27.15
N CYS A 469 -7.12 46.79 26.96
CA CYS A 469 -7.15 46.03 25.71
C CYS A 469 -8.55 45.47 25.40
N LEU A 470 -9.30 45.06 26.43
CA LEU A 470 -10.66 44.52 26.31
C LEU A 470 -11.78 45.58 26.28
N ASN A 471 -11.45 46.86 26.03
CA ASN A 471 -12.46 47.90 25.92
C ASN A 471 -13.42 47.60 24.76
N LEU A 472 -14.74 47.76 24.97
CA LEU A 472 -15.73 47.56 23.91
C LEU A 472 -15.62 48.58 22.77
N ASN A 473 -15.02 49.74 23.03
CA ASN A 473 -14.71 50.74 22.01
C ASN A 473 -13.22 50.66 21.66
N GLY A 474 -12.92 50.18 20.44
CA GLY A 474 -11.58 49.98 19.90
C GLY A 474 -10.72 51.24 19.89
N LYS A 475 -11.33 52.43 19.74
CA LYS A 475 -10.61 53.72 19.81
C LYS A 475 -10.04 54.01 21.20
N LYS A 476 -10.60 53.39 22.24
CA LYS A 476 -10.12 53.50 23.64
C LYS A 476 -9.07 52.44 24.00
N ARG A 477 -8.85 51.44 23.13
CA ARG A 477 -7.80 50.45 23.34
C ARG A 477 -6.44 51.07 23.04
N PRO A 478 -5.36 50.71 23.75
CA PRO A 478 -4.01 51.10 23.39
C PRO A 478 -3.60 50.47 22.05
N ASN A 479 -2.55 50.98 21.40
CA ASN A 479 -1.93 50.25 20.27
C ASN A 479 -0.89 49.22 20.79
N MET A 480 -0.53 48.23 19.98
CA MET A 480 0.37 47.17 20.44
C MET A 480 1.77 47.67 20.82
N ARG A 481 2.22 48.80 20.27
CA ARG A 481 3.48 49.44 20.67
C ARG A 481 3.41 49.97 22.10
N GLU A 482 2.34 50.68 22.46
CA GLU A 482 2.09 51.13 23.83
C GLU A 482 1.97 49.95 24.80
N VAL A 483 1.24 48.90 24.41
CA VAL A 483 1.08 47.67 25.20
C VAL A 483 2.45 47.02 25.44
N SER A 484 3.30 46.89 24.41
CA SER A 484 4.64 46.32 24.51
C SER A 484 5.53 47.14 25.44
N THR A 485 5.61 48.47 25.25
CA THR A 485 6.41 49.35 26.12
C THR A 485 5.94 49.30 27.57
N GLU A 486 4.63 49.21 27.81
CA GLU A 486 4.11 49.14 29.16
C GLU A 486 4.43 47.80 29.84
N LEU A 487 4.31 46.68 29.12
CA LEU A 487 4.70 45.35 29.64
C LEU A 487 6.20 45.22 29.91
N GLU A 488 7.05 45.86 29.10
CA GLU A 488 8.50 45.89 29.35
C GLU A 488 8.89 46.73 30.57
N ARG A 489 8.03 47.69 30.97
CA ARG A 489 8.25 48.59 32.11
C ARG A 489 7.81 47.97 33.44
N ILE A 490 6.78 47.11 33.41
CA ILE A 490 6.25 46.38 34.57
C ILE A 490 7.25 45.29 34.94
#